data_AF-A0A3D0N878-F1
#
_entry.id   AF-A0A3D0N878-F1
#
_cell.length_a   1.000
_cell.length_b   1.000
_cell.length_c   1.000
_cell.angle_alpha   90.00
_cell.angle_beta   90.00
_cell.angle_gamma   90.00
#
_symmetry.space_group_name_H-M   'P 1'
#
loop_
_entity.id
_entity.type
_entity.pdbx_description
1 polymer ?
#
loop_
_entity_poly.entity_id
_entity_poly.type
_entity_poly.pdbx_seq_one_letter_code
_entity_poly.pdbx_strand_id
1 'polypeptide(L)'
;MAVGMRRGFVLIELLIVVAIIALLAVGYYGLAGNKDETGTLNAQTTPGQALERAKLVECASNLQTLRGEIELFQIDNDRFPRKFNPSPPVGACPVSGKAYQYDPQTGRIWCTTPGHEKL
;
A
#
# COMPACT_ATOMS: atom_id res chain seq x y z
N MET A 1 5.51 -53.26 24.41
CA MET A 1 5.72 -53.21 22.94
C MET A 1 7.12 -52.64 22.70
N ALA A 2 7.95 -53.37 21.96
CA ALA A 2 9.41 -53.28 21.99
C ALA A 2 9.94 -51.95 21.45
N VAL A 3 10.49 -51.14 22.36
CA VAL A 3 11.24 -49.94 22.02
C VAL A 3 12.73 -50.22 22.26
N GLY A 4 13.39 -50.89 21.30
CA GLY A 4 14.74 -51.42 21.53
C GLY A 4 15.80 -51.10 20.47
N MET A 5 15.49 -51.16 19.17
CA MET A 5 16.52 -51.04 18.12
C MET A 5 16.16 -50.07 16.97
N ARG A 6 14.91 -49.57 16.93
CA ARG A 6 14.43 -48.59 15.93
C ARG A 6 14.59 -47.13 16.37
N ARG A 7 15.05 -46.88 17.59
CA ARG A 7 15.17 -45.54 18.18
C ARG A 7 16.24 -44.68 17.48
N GLY A 8 17.37 -45.26 17.07
CA GLY A 8 18.45 -44.49 16.43
C GLY A 8 18.06 -43.92 15.06
N PHE A 9 17.36 -44.70 14.25
CA PHE A 9 16.91 -44.28 12.91
C PHE A 9 15.82 -43.20 12.98
N VAL A 10 14.87 -43.33 13.92
CA VAL A 10 13.80 -42.34 14.15
C VAL A 10 14.36 -41.01 14.67
N LEU A 11 15.40 -41.03 15.50
CA LEU A 11 16.03 -39.80 16.01
C LEU A 11 16.72 -39.02 14.91
N ILE A 12 17.42 -39.71 13.99
CA ILE A 12 18.13 -39.06 12.89
C ILE A 12 17.16 -38.47 11.86
N GLU A 13 16.09 -39.21 11.55
CA GLU A 13 15.03 -38.76 10.67
C GLU A 13 14.34 -37.51 11.23
N LEU A 14 13.97 -37.52 12.52
CA LEU A 14 13.34 -36.39 13.17
C LEU A 14 14.25 -35.15 13.20
N LEU A 15 15.56 -35.33 13.39
CA LEU A 15 16.54 -34.25 13.34
C LEU A 15 16.60 -33.59 11.96
N ILE A 16 16.58 -34.39 10.90
CA ILE A 16 16.59 -33.88 9.52
C ILE A 16 15.30 -33.10 9.22
N VAL A 17 14.14 -33.62 9.62
CA VAL A 17 12.86 -32.93 9.44
C VAL A 17 12.85 -31.59 10.16
N VAL A 18 13.29 -31.55 11.43
CA VAL A 18 13.40 -30.31 12.20
C VAL A 18 14.39 -29.34 11.55
N ALA A 19 15.52 -29.82 11.03
CA ALA A 19 16.49 -28.98 10.33
C ALA A 19 15.94 -28.36 9.04
N ILE A 20 15.18 -29.12 8.24
CA ILE A 20 14.52 -28.61 7.03
C ILE A 20 13.46 -27.58 7.40
N ILE A 21 12.62 -27.85 8.40
CA ILE A 21 11.61 -26.89 8.88
C ILE A 21 12.28 -25.62 9.39
N ALA A 22 13.39 -25.73 10.14
CA ALA A 22 14.14 -24.58 10.61
C ALA A 22 14.74 -23.76 9.45
N LEU A 23 15.31 -24.41 8.43
CA LEU A 23 15.80 -23.73 7.22
C LEU A 23 14.69 -23.04 6.44
N LEU A 24 13.53 -23.69 6.28
CA LEU A 24 12.37 -23.09 5.63
C LEU A 24 11.81 -21.92 6.46
N ALA A 25 11.75 -22.06 7.77
CA ALA A 25 11.30 -21.00 8.67
C ALA A 25 12.26 -19.80 8.64
N VAL A 26 13.58 -20.02 8.65
CA VAL A 26 14.57 -18.94 8.54
C VAL A 26 14.59 -18.34 7.13
N GLY A 27 14.43 -19.14 6.07
CA GLY A 27 14.29 -18.61 4.72
C GLY A 27 13.03 -17.77 4.55
N TYR A 28 11.90 -18.23 5.08
CA TYR A 28 10.61 -17.56 4.93
C TYR A 28 10.45 -16.36 5.89
N TYR A 29 10.85 -16.50 7.15
CA TYR A 29 10.71 -15.47 8.20
C TYR A 29 12.00 -14.68 8.46
N GLY A 30 13.19 -15.25 8.24
CA GLY A 30 14.48 -14.59 8.45
C GLY A 30 14.89 -13.65 7.31
N LEU A 31 14.49 -13.91 6.07
CA LEU A 31 14.58 -12.90 4.99
C LEU A 31 13.63 -11.71 5.22
N ALA A 32 12.66 -11.83 6.14
CA ALA A 32 11.81 -10.73 6.60
C ALA A 32 12.37 -10.03 7.87
N GLY A 33 13.54 -10.44 8.37
CA GLY A 33 14.01 -10.11 9.71
C GLY A 33 15.45 -9.64 9.83
N ASN A 34 16.05 -9.05 8.79
CA ASN A 34 17.28 -8.27 8.99
C ASN A 34 16.96 -7.00 9.79
N LYS A 35 17.17 -7.11 11.10
CA LYS A 35 17.33 -5.99 12.02
C LYS A 35 18.58 -5.22 11.61
N ASP A 36 18.38 -4.15 10.85
CA ASP A 36 19.32 -3.04 10.84
C ASP A 36 18.95 -2.10 12.00
N GLU A 37 19.94 -1.81 12.85
CA GLU A 37 19.90 -0.91 14.02
C GLU A 37 19.77 0.57 13.61
N THR A 38 18.99 0.89 12.58
CA THR A 38 18.73 2.26 12.12
C THR A 38 17.26 2.45 11.75
N GLY A 39 16.42 2.55 12.78
CA GLY A 39 15.45 3.65 12.91
C GLY A 39 14.52 4.03 11.76
N THR A 40 14.23 3.16 10.79
CA THR A 40 13.17 3.39 9.79
C THR A 40 12.42 2.09 9.50
N LEU A 41 11.27 1.94 10.17
CA LEU A 41 10.31 0.85 9.96
C LEU A 41 9.58 1.00 8.62
N ASN A 42 10.32 0.93 7.52
CA ASN A 42 9.74 0.65 6.20
C ASN A 42 10.27 -0.72 5.78
N ALA A 43 9.82 -1.75 6.50
CA ALA A 43 9.91 -3.12 6.07
C ALA A 43 9.19 -3.22 4.72
N GLN A 44 10.00 -3.21 3.67
CA GLN A 44 9.62 -3.33 2.27
C GLN A 44 9.13 -4.76 2.00
N THR A 45 8.04 -5.15 2.64
CA THR A 45 7.34 -6.40 2.39
C THR A 45 6.52 -6.24 1.12
N THR A 46 6.43 -7.29 0.28
CA THR A 46 5.57 -7.34 -0.91
C THR A 46 4.14 -6.81 -0.65
N PRO A 47 3.47 -7.12 0.49
CA PRO A 47 2.18 -6.52 0.83
C PRO A 47 2.26 -5.02 1.20
N GLY A 48 3.30 -4.57 1.89
CA GLY A 48 3.48 -3.16 2.24
C GLY A 48 3.62 -2.27 1.00
N GLN A 49 4.41 -2.71 0.03
CA GLN A 49 4.53 -2.02 -1.26
C GLN A 49 3.20 -2.04 -2.05
N ALA A 50 2.47 -3.16 -2.03
CA ALA A 50 1.17 -3.26 -2.70
C ALA A 50 0.16 -2.27 -2.12
N LEU A 51 0.11 -2.11 -0.79
CA LEU A 51 -0.76 -1.14 -0.12
C LEU A 51 -0.39 0.30 -0.44
N GLU A 52 0.89 0.63 -0.48
CA GLU A 52 1.35 1.98 -0.85
C GLU A 52 0.98 2.31 -2.30
N ARG A 53 1.16 1.35 -3.22
CA ARG A 53 0.71 1.48 -4.62
C ARG A 53 -0.81 1.59 -4.74
N ALA A 54 -1.56 0.85 -3.93
CA ALA A 54 -3.02 0.94 -3.91
C ALA A 54 -3.48 2.35 -3.53
N LYS A 55 -2.89 2.97 -2.50
CA LYS A 55 -3.24 4.34 -2.09
C LYS A 55 -2.89 5.39 -3.15
N LEU A 56 -1.79 5.20 -3.88
CA LEU A 56 -1.43 6.03 -5.04
C LEU A 56 -2.49 5.95 -6.14
N VAL A 57 -2.88 4.73 -6.51
CA VAL A 57 -3.90 4.48 -7.55
C VAL A 57 -5.26 5.02 -7.12
N GLU A 58 -5.63 4.85 -5.86
CA GLU A 58 -6.88 5.38 -5.30
C GLU A 58 -6.90 6.91 -5.33
N CYS A 59 -5.79 7.57 -4.98
CA CYS A 59 -5.66 9.03 -5.10
C CYS A 59 -5.79 9.49 -6.56
N ALA A 60 -5.13 8.81 -7.49
CA ALA A 60 -5.22 9.11 -8.92
C ALA A 60 -6.64 8.92 -9.46
N SER A 61 -7.30 7.82 -9.07
CA SER A 61 -8.69 7.52 -9.44
C SER A 61 -9.64 8.59 -8.91
N ASN A 62 -9.51 8.98 -7.64
CA ASN A 62 -10.32 10.04 -7.05
C ASN A 62 -10.13 11.35 -7.80
N LEU A 63 -8.89 11.76 -8.10
CA LEU A 63 -8.60 12.96 -8.88
C LEU A 63 -9.23 12.91 -10.27
N GLN A 64 -9.18 11.76 -10.96
CA GLN A 64 -9.82 11.59 -12.27
C GLN A 64 -11.34 11.76 -12.22
N THR A 65 -12.00 11.17 -11.21
CA THR A 65 -13.43 11.36 -10.99
C THR A 65 -13.78 12.83 -10.79
N LEU A 66 -13.04 13.52 -9.92
CA LEU A 66 -13.29 14.94 -9.63
C LEU A 66 -13.03 15.83 -10.86
N ARG A 67 -12.02 15.52 -11.68
CA ARG A 67 -11.77 16.21 -12.96
C ARG A 67 -12.95 16.05 -13.91
N GLY A 68 -13.48 14.83 -14.03
CA GLY A 68 -14.65 14.57 -14.87
C GLY A 68 -15.89 15.33 -14.40
N GLU A 69 -16.10 15.45 -13.09
CA GLU A 69 -17.20 16.27 -12.55
C GLU A 69 -17.04 17.77 -12.88
N ILE A 70 -15.81 18.30 -12.77
CA ILE A 70 -15.51 19.70 -13.12
C ILE A 70 -15.70 19.93 -14.62
N GLU A 71 -15.23 19.00 -15.45
CA GLU A 71 -15.35 19.06 -16.91
C GLU A 71 -16.82 19.00 -17.35
N LEU A 72 -17.60 18.11 -16.75
CA LEU A 72 -19.04 18.04 -17.02
C LEU A 72 -19.74 19.36 -16.66
N PHE A 73 -19.40 19.95 -15.52
CA PHE A 73 -19.93 21.26 -15.13
C PHE A 73 -19.54 22.36 -16.13
N GLN A 74 -18.30 22.31 -16.63
CA GLN A 74 -17.80 23.25 -17.63
C GLN A 74 -18.58 23.11 -18.94
N ILE A 75 -18.86 21.89 -19.40
CA ILE A 75 -19.65 21.63 -20.61
C ILE A 75 -21.08 22.19 -20.47
N ASP A 76 -21.69 22.03 -19.30
CA ASP A 76 -23.07 22.47 -19.07
C ASP A 76 -23.21 24.00 -18.85
N ASN A 77 -22.19 24.67 -18.34
CA ASN A 77 -22.28 26.07 -17.89
C ASN A 77 -21.32 27.03 -18.60
N ASP A 78 -20.52 26.55 -19.55
CA ASP A 78 -19.42 27.28 -20.23
C ASP A 78 -18.42 27.94 -19.25
N ARG A 79 -18.35 27.45 -18.01
CA ARG A 79 -17.50 28.02 -16.95
C ARG A 79 -17.12 26.98 -15.91
N PHE A 80 -15.94 27.15 -15.33
CA PHE A 80 -15.54 26.34 -14.18
C PHE A 80 -16.31 26.70 -12.91
N PRO A 81 -16.58 25.72 -12.02
CA PRO A 81 -17.23 26.00 -10.76
C PRO A 81 -16.34 26.90 -9.89
N ARG A 82 -16.90 27.98 -9.32
CA ARG A 82 -16.15 28.90 -8.44
C ARG A 82 -15.73 28.25 -7.12
N LYS A 83 -16.51 27.26 -6.68
CA LYS A 83 -16.26 26.44 -5.50
C LYS A 83 -16.52 25.00 -5.90
N PHE A 84 -15.53 24.15 -5.68
CA PHE A 84 -15.67 22.72 -5.89
C PHE A 84 -15.63 22.04 -4.53
N ASN A 85 -16.74 21.41 -4.14
CA ASN A 85 -16.82 20.65 -2.91
C ASN A 85 -17.07 19.18 -3.25
N PRO A 86 -16.03 18.33 -3.23
CA PRO A 86 -16.18 16.92 -3.55
C PRO A 86 -17.03 16.22 -2.49
N SER A 87 -17.92 15.33 -2.92
CA SER A 87 -18.70 14.50 -1.99
C SER A 87 -17.77 13.51 -1.26
N PRO A 88 -17.86 13.37 0.07
CA PRO A 88 -17.15 12.28 0.77
C PRO A 88 -17.66 10.92 0.27
N PRO A 89 -16.78 9.91 0.06
CA PRO A 89 -15.39 9.81 0.53
C PRO A 89 -14.31 10.28 -0.45
N VAL A 90 -14.68 10.73 -1.65
CA VAL A 90 -13.75 11.01 -2.77
C VAL A 90 -12.97 12.33 -2.58
N GLY A 91 -13.39 13.16 -1.63
CA GLY A 91 -12.87 14.51 -1.41
C GLY A 91 -11.54 14.63 -0.67
N ALA A 92 -10.97 13.53 -0.18
CA ALA A 92 -9.72 13.55 0.57
C ALA A 92 -8.70 12.55 0.00
N CYS A 93 -7.43 12.85 0.23
CA CYS A 93 -6.33 11.94 -0.08
C CYS A 93 -6.32 10.76 0.91
N PRO A 94 -6.30 9.48 0.45
CA PRO A 94 -6.28 8.31 1.34
C PRO A 94 -4.96 8.14 2.12
N VAL A 95 -3.91 8.85 1.74
CA VAL A 95 -2.60 8.83 2.43
C VAL A 95 -2.54 9.88 3.54
N SER A 96 -2.91 11.13 3.23
CA SER A 96 -2.74 12.26 4.15
C SER A 96 -4.01 12.73 4.83
N GLY A 97 -5.18 12.27 4.36
CA GLY A 97 -6.50 12.76 4.80
C GLY A 97 -6.79 14.21 4.42
N LYS A 98 -5.90 14.87 3.67
CA LYS A 98 -6.06 16.27 3.27
C LYS A 98 -7.02 16.38 2.08
N ALA A 99 -7.83 17.44 2.08
CA ALA A 99 -8.66 17.79 0.94
C ALA A 99 -7.80 18.17 -0.28
N TYR A 100 -8.30 17.86 -1.47
CA TYR A 100 -7.65 18.26 -2.73
C TYR A 100 -7.72 19.78 -2.92
N GLN A 101 -6.68 20.34 -3.54
CA GLN A 101 -6.65 21.76 -3.90
C GLN A 101 -7.23 21.94 -5.30
N TYR A 102 -8.03 22.98 -5.46
CA TYR A 102 -8.74 23.29 -6.70
C TYR A 102 -8.54 24.77 -7.07
N ASP A 103 -8.21 25.01 -8.34
CA ASP A 103 -8.11 26.35 -8.92
C ASP A 103 -9.32 26.65 -9.82
N PRO A 104 -10.18 27.63 -9.45
CA PRO A 104 -11.36 28.00 -10.23
C PRO A 104 -11.06 28.74 -11.54
N GLN A 105 -9.83 29.24 -11.74
CA GLN A 105 -9.45 29.93 -12.98
C GLN A 105 -9.07 28.94 -14.07
N THR A 106 -8.39 27.86 -13.69
CA THR A 106 -7.88 26.86 -14.63
C THR A 106 -8.68 25.55 -14.62
N GLY A 107 -9.56 25.35 -13.65
CA GLY A 107 -10.27 24.09 -13.43
C GLY A 107 -9.37 22.96 -12.91
N ARG A 108 -8.12 23.26 -12.54
CA ARG A 108 -7.14 22.24 -12.15
C ARG A 108 -7.38 21.80 -10.71
N ILE A 109 -7.38 20.49 -10.49
CA ILE A 109 -7.39 19.87 -9.16
C ILE A 109 -6.12 19.02 -8.96
N TRP A 110 -5.47 19.17 -7.80
CA TRP A 110 -4.25 18.45 -7.46
C TRP A 110 -4.16 18.09 -5.97
N CYS A 111 -3.32 17.11 -5.67
CA CYS A 111 -3.00 16.73 -4.31
C CYS A 111 -1.71 17.43 -3.83
N THR A 112 -1.66 17.89 -2.58
CA THR A 112 -0.45 18.46 -1.96
C THR A 112 0.33 17.42 -1.14
N THR A 113 -0.06 16.16 -1.23
CA THR A 113 0.62 15.07 -0.51
C THR A 113 1.97 14.80 -1.19
N PRO A 114 3.09 14.73 -0.44
CA PRO A 114 4.40 14.44 -1.03
C PRO A 114 4.37 13.10 -1.77
N GLY A 115 4.89 13.09 -3.01
CA GLY A 115 4.84 11.93 -3.90
C GLY A 115 3.57 11.79 -4.77
N HIS A 116 2.53 12.60 -4.52
CA HIS A 116 1.25 12.57 -5.23
C HIS A 116 0.97 13.87 -6.00
N GLU A 117 1.92 14.81 -6.00
CA GLU A 117 1.77 16.16 -6.55
C GLU A 117 1.61 16.21 -8.09
N LYS A 118 1.96 15.12 -8.79
CA LYS A 118 1.94 15.01 -10.26
C LYS A 118 0.85 14.09 -10.81
N LEU A 119 -0.03 13.55 -9.96
CA LEU A 119 -1.17 12.72 -10.36
C LEU A 119 -2.29 13.57 -10.97
#